data_AF-A0A920AWL2-F1
#
_entry.id   AF-A0A920AWL2-F1
#
_cell.length_a   1.000
_cell.length_b   1.000
_cell.length_c   1.000
_cell.angle_alpha   90.00
_cell.angle_beta   90.00
_cell.angle_gamma   90.00
#
_symmetry.space_group_name_H-M   'P 1'
#
loop_
_entity.id
_entity.type
_entity.pdbx_description
1 polymer ?
#
loop_
_entity_poly.entity_id
_entity_poly.type
_entity_poly.pdbx_seq_one_letter_code
_entity_poly.pdbx_strand_id
1 'polypeptide(L)'
;MSSMSFNGKYVSDKKTIYTLQKNILSNSKKNIEIQFGKYENFSAISDKKNTLINIYDSQNNKLYLFDDEINTVKGFPILADANASFILENNKIEFSVISDSKKIKYFLLK
;
A
#
# COMPACT_ATOMS: atom_id res chain seq x y z
N MET A 1 -27.22 21.58 0.04
CA MET A 1 -26.54 20.28 0.18
C MET A 1 -25.16 20.56 0.77
N SER A 2 -24.92 20.23 2.04
CA SER A 2 -23.58 20.34 2.60
C SER A 2 -22.71 19.27 1.95
N SER A 3 -21.64 19.70 1.29
CA SER A 3 -20.59 18.77 0.86
C SER A 3 -19.94 18.21 2.14
N MET A 4 -20.21 16.94 2.47
CA MET A 4 -19.39 16.26 3.47
C MET A 4 -17.96 16.22 2.95
N SER A 5 -17.02 16.81 3.67
CA SER A 5 -15.61 16.74 3.31
C SER A 5 -15.14 15.28 3.41
N PHE A 6 -14.53 14.77 2.35
CA PHE A 6 -13.90 13.46 2.37
C PHE A 6 -12.65 13.53 3.23
N ASN A 7 -12.73 13.04 4.47
CA ASN A 7 -11.59 12.93 5.37
C ASN A 7 -10.89 11.56 5.17
N GLY A 8 -10.37 11.34 3.97
CA GLY A 8 -9.66 10.14 3.59
C GLY A 8 -8.51 10.45 2.63
N LYS A 9 -7.61 9.50 2.46
CA LYS A 9 -6.51 9.58 1.49
C LYS A 9 -6.95 8.90 0.19
N TYR A 10 -6.45 9.37 -0.93
CA TYR A 10 -6.66 8.74 -2.23
C TYR A 10 -5.35 8.68 -3.01
N VAL A 11 -5.20 7.62 -3.79
CA VAL A 11 -4.14 7.44 -4.79
C VAL A 11 -4.78 6.82 -6.03
N SER A 12 -4.10 6.90 -7.15
CA SER A 12 -4.61 6.31 -8.39
C SER A 12 -3.49 5.74 -9.22
N ASP A 13 -3.79 4.65 -9.92
CA ASP A 13 -3.04 4.29 -11.11
C ASP A 13 -3.73 4.91 -12.36
N LYS A 14 -3.40 4.42 -13.55
CA LYS A 14 -4.01 4.93 -14.80
C LYS A 14 -5.48 4.57 -14.99
N LYS A 15 -6.01 3.60 -14.24
CA LYS A 15 -7.34 2.98 -14.45
C LYS A 15 -8.25 3.09 -13.23
N THR A 16 -7.67 3.11 -12.03
CA THR A 16 -8.37 2.87 -10.78
C THR A 16 -7.96 3.89 -9.73
N ILE A 17 -8.97 4.41 -9.02
CA ILE A 17 -8.77 5.20 -7.80
C ILE A 17 -8.89 4.26 -6.60
N TYR A 18 -7.92 4.37 -5.71
CA TYR A 18 -7.88 3.68 -4.42
C TYR A 18 -8.08 4.70 -3.31
N THR A 19 -8.91 4.37 -2.33
CA THR A 19 -9.18 5.23 -1.19
C THR A 19 -8.86 4.54 0.11
N LEU A 20 -8.32 5.29 1.07
CA LEU A 20 -8.09 4.84 2.43
C LEU A 20 -8.78 5.81 3.39
N GLN A 21 -9.86 5.36 4.01
CA GLN A 21 -10.61 6.14 4.99
C GLN A 21 -10.70 5.36 6.29
N LYS A 22 -10.16 5.94 7.38
CA LYS A 22 -9.87 5.17 8.60
C LYS A 22 -9.09 3.91 8.20
N ASN A 23 -9.58 2.73 8.55
CA ASN A 23 -8.99 1.43 8.25
C ASN A 23 -9.65 0.69 7.08
N ILE A 24 -10.39 1.40 6.23
CA ILE A 24 -11.08 0.82 5.08
C ILE A 24 -10.31 1.21 3.81
N LEU A 25 -9.74 0.22 3.13
CA LEU A 25 -9.15 0.35 1.79
C LEU A 25 -10.21 -0.03 0.77
N SER A 26 -10.43 0.82 -0.23
CA SER A 26 -11.43 0.59 -1.28
C SER A 26 -10.89 0.86 -2.67
N ASN A 27 -11.46 0.18 -3.66
CA ASN A 27 -11.43 0.54 -5.07
C ASN A 27 -12.87 0.57 -5.63
N SER A 28 -13.03 0.70 -6.94
CA SER A 28 -14.36 0.73 -7.58
C SER A 28 -15.15 -0.58 -7.48
N LYS A 29 -14.47 -1.71 -7.20
CA LYS A 29 -15.08 -3.05 -7.18
C LYS A 29 -15.47 -3.50 -5.77
N LYS A 30 -14.62 -3.23 -4.76
CA LYS A 30 -14.84 -3.70 -3.39
C LYS A 30 -14.12 -2.82 -2.36
N ASN A 31 -14.44 -3.09 -1.09
CA ASN A 31 -13.73 -2.56 0.07
C ASN A 31 -13.21 -3.71 0.93
N ILE A 32 -12.14 -3.46 1.67
CA ILE A 32 -11.59 -4.36 2.68
C ILE A 32 -11.27 -3.55 3.93
N GLU A 33 -11.32 -4.21 5.07
CA GLU A 33 -10.90 -3.65 6.36
C GLU A 33 -9.52 -4.18 6.73
N ILE A 34 -8.61 -3.27 7.09
CA ILE A 34 -7.31 -3.61 7.67
C ILE A 34 -7.31 -3.28 9.18
N GLN A 35 -6.33 -3.76 9.93
CA GLN A 35 -6.23 -3.46 11.36
C GLN A 35 -6.09 -1.95 11.56
N PHE A 36 -6.89 -1.37 12.47
CA PHE A 36 -6.84 0.05 12.83
C PHE A 36 -5.42 0.49 13.26
N GLY A 37 -4.95 1.60 12.68
CA GLY A 37 -3.60 2.10 12.90
C GLY A 37 -3.39 3.51 12.37
N LYS A 38 -2.11 3.95 12.38
CA LYS A 38 -1.70 5.27 11.90
C LYS A 38 -1.07 5.13 10.52
N TYR A 39 -1.93 5.20 9.51
CA TYR A 39 -1.52 4.97 8.12
C TYR A 39 -0.79 6.16 7.52
N GLU A 40 0.36 5.87 6.94
CA GLU A 40 1.27 6.78 6.28
C GLU A 40 1.68 6.18 4.92
N ASN A 41 2.20 7.02 4.02
CA ASN A 41 2.73 6.59 2.72
C ASN A 41 1.77 5.72 1.88
N PHE A 42 0.47 6.04 1.93
CA PHE A 42 -0.51 5.45 1.02
C PHE A 42 -0.13 5.80 -0.41
N SER A 43 0.24 4.80 -1.20
CA SER A 43 0.82 4.97 -2.53
C SER A 43 0.39 3.84 -3.46
N ALA A 44 0.21 4.18 -4.74
CA ALA A 44 0.04 3.21 -5.82
C ALA A 44 1.31 3.23 -6.68
N ILE A 45 1.92 2.06 -6.86
CA ILE A 45 3.13 1.86 -7.66
C ILE A 45 2.74 0.95 -8.82
N SER A 46 2.86 1.45 -10.05
CA SER A 46 2.37 0.73 -11.22
C SER A 46 3.40 0.67 -12.34
N ASP A 47 3.55 -0.51 -12.96
CA ASP A 47 4.17 -0.67 -14.28
C ASP A 47 3.10 -0.82 -15.38
N LYS A 48 3.48 -1.31 -16.56
CA LYS A 48 2.55 -1.51 -17.68
C LYS A 48 1.51 -2.62 -17.43
N LYS A 49 1.78 -3.54 -16.51
CA LYS A 49 1.04 -4.79 -16.27
C LYS A 49 0.50 -4.88 -14.84
N ASN A 50 1.23 -4.38 -13.86
CA ASN A 50 0.97 -4.59 -12.44
C ASN A 50 0.79 -3.25 -11.72
N THR A 51 -0.13 -3.22 -10.76
CA THR A 51 -0.25 -2.15 -9.76
C THR A 51 -0.14 -2.76 -8.38
N LEU A 52 0.65 -2.11 -7.51
CA LEU A 52 0.74 -2.41 -6.10
C LEU A 52 0.29 -1.22 -5.27
N ILE A 53 -0.46 -1.50 -4.22
CA ILE A 53 -0.92 -0.50 -3.27
C ILE A 53 -0.18 -0.73 -1.96
N ASN A 54 0.61 0.27 -1.56
CA ASN A 54 1.42 0.26 -0.35
C ASN A 54 0.75 1.13 0.73
N ILE A 55 0.71 0.60 1.96
CA ILE A 55 0.28 1.33 3.16
C ILE A 55 1.26 1.00 4.28
N TYR A 56 1.90 2.02 4.84
CA TYR A 56 2.71 1.86 6.04
C TYR A 56 1.88 2.24 7.27
N ASP A 57 1.78 1.34 8.24
CA ASP A 57 1.17 1.59 9.54
C ASP A 57 2.25 1.80 10.59
N SER A 58 2.51 3.08 10.89
CA SER A 58 3.51 3.52 11.87
C SER A 58 3.14 3.20 13.32
N GLN A 59 1.87 2.90 13.60
CA GLN A 59 1.43 2.55 14.96
C GLN A 59 1.74 1.09 15.28
N ASN A 60 1.51 0.20 14.32
CA ASN A 60 1.69 -1.25 14.51
C ASN A 60 2.96 -1.79 13.86
N ASN A 61 3.82 -0.93 13.30
CA ASN A 61 5.04 -1.28 12.57
C ASN A 61 4.77 -2.30 11.46
N LYS A 62 3.75 -2.06 10.64
CA LYS A 62 3.32 -2.97 9.57
C LYS A 62 3.41 -2.29 8.21
N LEU A 63 3.99 -2.98 7.24
CA LEU A 63 3.88 -2.64 5.83
C LEU A 63 2.83 -3.56 5.21
N TYR A 64 1.79 -2.98 4.62
CA TYR A 64 0.80 -3.69 3.83
C TYR A 64 1.07 -3.50 2.35
N LEU A 65 0.84 -4.55 1.58
CA LEU A 65 0.97 -4.54 0.14
C LEU A 65 -0.20 -5.30 -0.48
N PHE A 66 -0.89 -4.65 -1.42
CA PHE A 66 -2.04 -5.21 -2.12
C PHE A 66 -1.83 -5.15 -3.64
N ASP A 67 -2.49 -6.05 -4.36
CA ASP A 67 -2.61 -5.99 -5.83
C ASP A 67 -3.67 -4.98 -6.28
N ASP A 68 -3.85 -4.82 -7.59
CA ASP A 68 -4.79 -3.88 -8.21
C ASP A 68 -6.26 -4.14 -7.87
N GLU A 69 -6.58 -5.39 -7.51
CA GLU A 69 -7.89 -5.83 -7.03
C GLU A 69 -8.01 -5.75 -5.51
N ILE A 70 -7.09 -5.08 -4.83
CA ILE A 70 -7.00 -4.94 -3.37
C ILE A 70 -6.97 -6.29 -2.62
N ASN A 71 -6.40 -7.34 -3.22
CA ASN A 71 -6.05 -8.57 -2.51
C ASN A 71 -4.66 -8.43 -1.88
N THR A 72 -4.48 -8.99 -0.69
CA THR A 72 -3.19 -8.97 0.01
C THR A 72 -2.15 -9.78 -0.76
N VAL A 73 -0.99 -9.17 -1.05
CA VAL A 73 0.14 -9.86 -1.65
C VAL A 73 0.64 -10.94 -0.67
N LYS A 74 0.95 -12.14 -1.18
CA LYS A 74 1.40 -13.26 -0.35
C LYS A 74 2.61 -12.87 0.50
N GLY A 75 2.53 -13.13 1.80
CA GLY A 75 3.58 -12.79 2.77
C GLY A 75 3.40 -11.42 3.43
N PHE A 76 2.39 -10.65 3.04
CA PHE A 76 2.02 -9.38 3.68
C PHE A 76 0.82 -9.54 4.63
N PRO A 77 0.67 -8.63 5.63
CA PRO A 77 1.62 -7.57 5.98
C PRO A 77 2.90 -8.11 6.64
N ILE A 78 3.98 -7.35 6.53
CA ILE A 78 5.27 -7.64 7.19
C ILE A 78 5.56 -6.62 8.29
N LEU A 79 6.39 -7.00 9.27
CA LEU A 79 6.96 -6.04 10.22
C LEU A 79 7.94 -5.12 9.49
N ALA A 80 7.77 -3.81 9.73
CA ALA A 80 8.56 -2.76 9.13
C ALA A 80 8.74 -1.59 10.10
N ASP A 81 9.97 -1.15 10.25
CA ASP A 81 10.35 -0.01 11.10
C ASP A 81 10.22 1.33 10.35
N ALA A 82 10.04 1.27 9.03
CA ALA A 82 9.84 2.42 8.16
C ALA A 82 9.05 2.02 6.91
N ASN A 83 8.61 3.02 6.13
CA ASN A 83 8.04 2.77 4.81
C ASN A 83 9.04 2.11 3.86
N ALA A 84 8.53 1.36 2.88
CA ALA A 84 9.35 0.80 1.81
C ALA A 84 9.75 1.86 0.77
N SER A 85 10.94 1.67 0.21
CA SER A 85 11.39 2.38 -0.99
C SER A 85 11.20 1.45 -2.19
N PHE A 86 10.52 1.95 -3.23
CA PHE A 86 10.16 1.20 -4.43
C PHE A 86 10.96 1.69 -5.64
N ILE A 87 11.39 0.75 -6.48
CA ILE A 87 12.04 1.00 -7.76
C ILE A 87 11.26 0.25 -8.83
N LEU A 88 11.05 0.91 -9.96
CA LEU A 88 10.32 0.39 -11.11
C LEU A 88 11.26 0.30 -12.31
N GLU A 89 11.78 -0.89 -12.59
CA GLU A 89 12.69 -1.11 -13.73
C GLU A 89 12.27 -2.32 -14.54
N ASN A 90 12.28 -2.19 -15.88
CA ASN A 90 12.05 -3.30 -16.81
C ASN A 90 10.75 -4.11 -16.57
N ASN A 91 9.64 -3.45 -16.19
CA ASN A 91 8.37 -4.07 -15.77
C ASN A 91 8.53 -5.03 -14.57
N LYS A 92 9.41 -4.67 -13.64
CA LYS A 92 9.55 -5.34 -12.35
C LYS A 92 9.39 -4.30 -11.26
N ILE A 93 8.77 -4.73 -10.16
CA ILE A 93 8.67 -3.93 -8.96
C ILE A 93 9.65 -4.51 -7.95
N GLU A 94 10.65 -3.71 -7.63
CA GLU A 94 11.65 -4.00 -6.61
C GLU A 94 11.40 -3.07 -5.43
N PHE A 95 11.51 -3.59 -4.22
CA PHE A 95 11.43 -2.72 -3.06
C PHE A 95 12.26 -3.22 -1.89
N SER A 96 12.64 -2.27 -1.05
CA SER A 96 13.36 -2.54 0.18
C SER A 96 12.69 -1.86 1.36
N VAL A 97 12.80 -2.48 2.52
CA VAL A 97 12.22 -1.98 3.77
C VAL A 97 13.17 -2.21 4.93
N ILE A 98 13.22 -1.26 5.85
CA ILE A 98 13.93 -1.41 7.11
C ILE A 98 13.00 -2.16 8.08
N SER A 99 13.49 -3.23 8.67
CA SER A 99 12.77 -4.07 9.63
C SER A 99 13.73 -4.62 10.68
N ASP A 100 13.19 -5.27 11.71
CA ASP A 100 13.96 -5.98 12.74
C ASP A 100 15.07 -5.12 13.37
N SER A 101 14.80 -3.84 13.64
CA SER A 101 15.74 -2.89 14.23
C SER A 101 17.04 -2.74 13.42
N LYS A 102 16.90 -2.29 12.16
CA LYS A 102 17.96 -1.91 11.19
C LYS A 102 18.40 -3.00 10.19
N LYS A 103 17.63 -4.06 9.98
CA LYS A 103 17.84 -4.98 8.84
C LYS A 103 17.12 -4.46 7.60
N ILE A 104 17.79 -4.51 6.45
CA ILE A 104 17.16 -4.21 5.16
C ILE A 104 16.67 -5.54 4.57
N LYS A 105 15.36 -5.64 4.33
CA LYS A 105 14.77 -6.74 3.56
C LYS A 105 14.54 -6.26 2.14
N TYR A 106 14.97 -7.06 1.17
CA TYR A 106 14.82 -6.78 -0.26
C TYR A 106 13.83 -7.76 -0.87
N PHE A 107 12.93 -7.26 -1.71
CA PHE A 107 11.87 -8.01 -2.36
C PHE A 107 11.86 -7.72 -3.85
N LEU A 108 11.62 -8.79 -4.63
CA LEU A 108 11.40 -8.73 -6.07
C LEU A 108 10.06 -9.40 -6.37
N LEU A 109 9.11 -8.63 -6.91
CA LEU A 109 7.86 -9.16 -7.45
C LEU A 109 8.01 -9.30 -8.98
N LYS A 110 7.75 -10.50 -9.49
CA LYS A 110 7.81 -10.85 -10.92
C LYS A 110 6.41 -10.93 -11.51
#